data_AF-A0A4U2ZBZ1-F1
#
_entry.id   AF-A0A4U2ZBZ1-F1
#
_cell.length_a   1.000
_cell.length_b   1.000
_cell.length_c   1.000
_cell.angle_alpha   90.00
_cell.angle_beta   90.00
_cell.angle_gamma   90.00
#
_symmetry.space_group_name_H-M   'P 1'
#
loop_
_entity.id
_entity.type
_entity.pdbx_description
1 polymer ?
#
loop_
_entity_poly.entity_id
_entity_poly.type
_entity_poly.pdbx_seq_one_letter_code
_entity_poly.pdbx_strand_id
1 'polypeptide(L)'
;MKLEDVVHRFNATPILFVGSGLSRRYLNLPDWKGLLEHFTKVIANNDFAYSAYENKAKALECKAGILPKVAELIQHDFDAKWFADPMIRTVEGEVLEQIKEHGLSPFKAEIANFIKNQTTINSDYEGEVSKLAQISEKSIAGIITTNYDSFLEDTLQGFTKYIGQNQLIFSAIQGIAEIYKIHGSVEKPDSIIINENDYVMFEKNSAYLAAKLMTIFMEYPIIFIGYSIGDTNIQNIIKSIVDCLDEPQLTLLEDRFIFVEYKPDMVGVEVSPFTIMIDNKPLIMKRVSLSDFMTLYNALGKKKTKLPVKILRRFKEELYNYTVTNKPTANLRVAALDDARVDDEELVLAIGKVSDLGLKGLKGIDGNEWYRDIVIGDLEFTADEMLEYAFPKVLNQNSGRLPVNKYLSEATKDFPECRKLAGQLNFDKIISPSIQKNRKRLGDYKSVKQIWNREKTSLERATRLISHLEEVQIEISELEDMLKEIFSEDINVLQNVNSQERTNIRRLIMIYDYLKWGK
;
A
#
# COMPACT_ATOMS: atom_id res chain seq x y z
N MET A 1 8.70 35.40 5.36
CA MET A 1 8.51 34.21 4.51
C MET A 1 7.04 33.82 4.62
N LYS A 2 6.33 33.51 3.53
CA LYS A 2 4.95 33.03 3.61
C LYS A 2 4.94 31.53 3.95
N LEU A 3 3.85 31.04 4.54
CA LEU A 3 3.71 29.62 4.86
C LEU A 3 3.78 28.75 3.60
N GLU A 4 3.20 29.22 2.49
CA GLU A 4 3.30 28.55 1.19
C GLU A 4 4.74 28.37 0.72
N ASP A 5 5.60 29.36 0.96
CA ASP A 5 7.00 29.29 0.54
C ASP A 5 7.73 28.16 1.29
N VAL A 6 7.38 27.94 2.57
CA VAL A 6 7.90 26.83 3.38
C VAL A 6 7.47 25.50 2.79
N VAL A 7 6.16 25.33 2.57
CA VAL A 7 5.60 24.07 2.06
C VAL A 7 6.10 23.76 0.65
N HIS A 8 6.28 24.77 -0.20
CA HIS A 8 6.79 24.60 -1.56
C HIS A 8 8.23 24.04 -1.59
N ARG A 9 9.06 24.43 -0.61
CA ARG A 9 10.45 23.97 -0.47
C ARG A 9 10.61 22.55 0.04
N PHE A 10 9.54 21.93 0.54
CA PHE A 10 9.60 20.54 0.97
C PHE A 10 10.05 19.64 -0.19
N ASN A 11 10.92 18.68 0.08
CA ASN A 11 11.33 17.66 -0.90
C ASN A 11 10.22 16.61 -1.12
N ALA A 12 9.48 16.25 -0.06
CA ALA A 12 8.38 15.28 -0.06
C ALA A 12 7.14 15.83 0.65
N THR A 13 6.01 15.11 0.60
CA THR A 13 4.89 15.41 1.49
C THR A 13 5.30 15.18 2.95
N PRO A 14 4.92 16.07 3.89
CA PRO A 14 5.43 16.02 5.25
C PRO A 14 4.85 14.88 6.08
N ILE A 15 5.54 14.57 7.16
CA ILE A 15 5.05 13.77 8.29
C ILE A 15 4.64 14.73 9.40
N LEU A 16 3.47 14.47 10.00
CA LEU A 16 3.03 15.24 11.16
C LEU A 16 3.50 14.54 12.43
N PHE A 17 4.21 15.27 13.28
CA PHE A 17 4.48 14.86 14.64
C PHE A 17 3.43 15.53 15.55
N VAL A 18 2.42 14.75 15.97
CA VAL A 18 1.22 15.25 16.64
C VAL A 18 1.29 15.00 18.14
N GLY A 19 1.09 16.07 18.92
CA GLY A 19 1.01 16.06 20.37
C GLY A 19 -0.39 16.32 20.92
N SER A 20 -0.51 16.33 22.24
CA SER A 20 -1.81 16.34 22.95
C SER A 20 -2.60 17.62 22.73
N GLY A 21 -1.94 18.72 22.33
CA GLY A 21 -2.62 19.96 21.95
C GLY A 21 -3.63 19.79 20.82
N LEU A 22 -3.41 18.82 19.92
CA LEU A 22 -4.38 18.51 18.86
C LEU A 22 -5.63 17.82 19.44
N SER A 23 -5.45 16.82 20.30
CA SER A 23 -6.56 16.13 20.97
C SER A 23 -7.31 17.05 21.93
N ARG A 24 -6.62 17.97 22.60
CA ARG A 24 -7.26 19.02 23.41
C ARG A 24 -8.15 19.93 22.55
N ARG A 25 -7.65 20.36 21.38
CA ARG A 25 -8.39 21.23 20.45
C ARG A 25 -9.60 20.50 19.88
N TYR A 26 -9.42 19.29 19.37
CA TYR A 26 -10.44 18.61 18.57
C TYR A 26 -11.34 17.67 19.35
N LEU A 27 -10.92 17.20 20.52
CA LEU A 27 -11.70 16.27 21.33
C LEU A 27 -12.05 16.82 22.73
N ASN A 28 -11.62 18.04 23.07
CA ASN A 28 -11.76 18.61 24.42
C ASN A 28 -11.17 17.74 25.53
N LEU A 29 -10.19 16.88 25.20
CA LEU A 29 -9.50 16.05 26.18
C LEU A 29 -8.67 16.93 27.14
N PRO A 30 -8.45 16.48 28.38
CA PRO A 30 -7.59 17.20 29.31
C PRO A 30 -6.13 17.20 28.83
N ASP A 31 -5.35 18.14 29.36
CA ASP A 31 -3.90 18.02 29.31
C ASP A 31 -3.42 16.96 30.31
N TRP A 32 -2.10 16.76 30.36
CA TRP A 32 -1.53 15.69 31.16
C TRP A 32 -1.79 15.87 32.66
N LYS A 33 -1.72 17.10 33.15
CA LYS A 33 -2.04 17.44 34.54
C LYS A 33 -3.53 17.23 34.82
N GLY A 34 -4.41 17.70 33.95
CA GLY A 34 -5.86 17.53 34.09
C GLY A 34 -6.30 16.07 34.09
N LEU A 35 -5.62 15.20 33.33
CA LEU A 35 -5.83 13.75 33.38
C LEU A 35 -5.49 13.19 34.76
N LEU A 36 -4.33 13.54 35.31
CA LEU A 36 -3.91 13.08 36.64
C LEU A 36 -4.83 13.65 37.74
N GLU A 37 -5.25 14.91 37.62
CA GLU A 37 -6.22 15.53 38.53
C GLU A 37 -7.56 14.76 38.55
N HIS A 38 -8.06 14.31 37.39
CA HIS A 38 -9.25 13.47 37.32
C HIS A 38 -9.12 12.21 38.18
N PHE A 39 -8.04 11.45 38.01
CA PHE A 39 -7.83 10.20 38.76
C PHE A 39 -7.56 10.43 40.24
N THR A 40 -6.90 11.52 40.63
CA THR A 40 -6.76 11.88 42.05
C THR A 40 -8.10 12.16 42.73
N LYS A 41 -9.06 12.78 42.02
CA LYS A 41 -10.41 13.01 42.57
C LYS A 41 -11.17 11.72 42.83
N VAL A 42 -10.93 10.68 42.01
CA VAL A 42 -11.49 9.34 42.22
C VAL A 42 -10.90 8.69 43.47
N ILE A 43 -9.59 8.86 43.71
CA ILE A 43 -8.93 8.37 44.94
C ILE A 43 -9.50 9.10 46.16
N ALA A 44 -9.43 10.43 46.14
CA ALA A 44 -9.85 11.31 47.21
C ALA A 44 -10.55 12.54 46.62
N ASN A 45 -11.83 12.72 46.95
CA ASN A 45 -12.61 13.87 46.51
C ASN A 45 -12.21 15.15 47.28
N ASN A 46 -11.01 15.65 47.02
CA ASN A 46 -10.39 16.80 47.65
C ASN A 46 -9.61 17.61 46.60
N ASP A 47 -9.81 18.92 46.58
CA ASP A 47 -9.15 19.85 45.64
C ASP A 47 -7.63 19.88 45.79
N PHE A 48 -7.09 19.52 46.96
CA PHE A 48 -5.65 19.46 47.20
C PHE A 48 -5.00 18.11 46.91
N ALA A 49 -5.77 17.10 46.47
CA ALA A 49 -5.26 15.74 46.28
C ALA A 49 -4.08 15.70 45.30
N TYR A 50 -4.21 16.30 44.12
CA TYR A 50 -3.12 16.37 43.14
C TYR A 50 -1.89 17.11 43.70
N SER A 51 -2.09 18.26 44.35
CA SER A 51 -0.97 19.03 44.94
C SER A 51 -0.22 18.24 46.01
N ALA A 52 -0.89 17.37 46.76
CA ALA A 52 -0.25 16.49 47.72
C ALA A 52 0.70 15.49 47.03
N TYR A 53 0.25 14.86 45.93
CA TYR A 53 1.10 13.98 45.12
C TYR A 53 2.27 14.72 44.47
N GLU A 54 2.03 15.92 43.93
CA GLU A 54 3.08 16.75 43.34
C GLU A 54 4.15 17.15 44.36
N ASN A 55 3.74 17.60 45.56
CA ASN A 55 4.67 17.91 46.64
C ASN A 55 5.45 16.69 47.12
N LYS A 56 4.80 15.53 47.20
CA LYS A 56 5.47 14.26 47.54
C LYS A 56 6.50 13.88 46.48
N ALA A 57 6.15 13.99 45.19
CA ALA A 57 7.06 13.70 44.08
C ALA A 57 8.29 14.63 44.08
N LYS A 58 8.12 15.93 44.37
CA LYS A 58 9.25 16.90 44.46
C LYS A 58 10.27 16.55 45.55
N ALA A 59 9.86 15.81 46.58
CA ALA A 59 10.74 15.34 47.64
C ALA A 59 11.43 14.00 47.31
N LEU A 60 11.13 13.40 46.16
CA LEU A 60 11.68 12.12 45.70
C LEU A 60 12.58 12.33 44.47
N GLU A 61 13.41 11.32 44.20
CA GLU A 61 14.12 11.26 42.93
C GLU A 61 13.13 11.07 41.78
N CYS A 62 13.21 11.94 40.77
CA CYS A 62 12.35 11.94 39.59
C CYS A 62 13.18 11.65 38.33
N LYS A 63 13.37 10.37 38.01
CA LYS A 63 14.25 9.91 36.91
C LYS A 63 13.74 10.32 35.54
N ALA A 64 12.41 10.31 35.34
CA ALA A 64 11.77 10.69 34.08
C ALA A 64 11.07 12.06 34.15
N GLY A 65 11.30 12.82 35.22
CA GLY A 65 10.63 14.09 35.48
C GLY A 65 9.47 13.99 36.47
N ILE A 66 8.95 15.15 36.85
CA ILE A 66 8.01 15.26 37.98
C ILE A 66 6.64 14.62 37.66
N LEU A 67 6.11 14.83 36.46
CA LEU A 67 4.77 14.34 36.09
C LEU A 67 4.70 12.81 36.00
N PRO A 68 5.67 12.09 35.39
CA PRO A 68 5.73 10.63 35.48
C PRO A 68 5.82 10.11 36.92
N LYS A 69 6.60 10.78 37.78
CA LYS A 69 6.68 10.40 39.20
C LYS A 69 5.35 10.60 39.91
N VAL A 70 4.66 11.71 39.66
CA VAL A 70 3.30 11.94 40.18
C VAL A 70 2.34 10.85 39.70
N ALA A 71 2.36 10.51 38.41
CA ALA A 71 1.54 9.43 37.86
C ALA A 71 1.84 8.07 38.51
N GLU A 72 3.10 7.75 38.81
CA GLU A 72 3.48 6.54 39.54
C GLU A 72 2.86 6.47 40.95
N LEU A 73 2.91 7.59 41.68
CA LEU A 73 2.32 7.68 43.02
C LEU A 73 0.78 7.57 42.97
N ILE A 74 0.15 8.22 41.99
CA ILE A 74 -1.30 8.15 41.77
C ILE A 74 -1.70 6.72 41.42
N GLN A 75 -0.98 6.06 40.50
CA GLN A 75 -1.26 4.70 40.09
C GLN A 75 -1.26 3.74 41.28
N HIS A 76 -0.25 3.84 42.16
CA HIS A 76 -0.16 2.98 43.34
C HIS A 76 -1.43 3.06 44.20
N ASP A 77 -1.87 4.27 44.53
CA ASP A 77 -3.03 4.47 45.41
C ASP A 77 -4.36 4.22 44.67
N PHE A 78 -4.43 4.52 43.37
CA PHE A 78 -5.57 4.24 42.52
C PHE A 78 -5.80 2.73 42.39
N ASP A 79 -4.77 1.97 42.02
CA ASP A 79 -4.85 0.52 41.84
C ASP A 79 -5.28 -0.15 43.15
N ALA A 80 -4.72 0.25 44.29
CA ALA A 80 -5.11 -0.25 45.60
C ALA A 80 -6.60 0.00 45.90
N LYS A 81 -7.10 1.22 45.63
CA LYS A 81 -8.52 1.55 45.80
C LYS A 81 -9.41 0.78 44.82
N TRP A 82 -8.99 0.62 43.56
CA TRP A 82 -9.75 -0.04 42.51
C TRP A 82 -9.98 -1.54 42.80
N PHE A 83 -8.98 -2.20 43.38
CA PHE A 83 -9.14 -3.58 43.84
C PHE A 83 -10.05 -3.69 45.08
N ALA A 84 -9.98 -2.73 46.00
CA ALA A 84 -10.76 -2.74 47.24
C ALA A 84 -12.24 -2.33 47.04
N ASP A 85 -12.52 -1.40 46.14
CA ASP A 85 -13.83 -0.80 45.94
C ASP A 85 -14.32 -0.99 44.49
N PRO A 86 -15.22 -1.95 44.24
CA PRO A 86 -15.81 -2.14 42.92
C PRO A 86 -16.60 -0.93 42.39
N MET A 87 -17.01 0.03 43.23
CA MET A 87 -17.83 1.17 42.79
C MET A 87 -17.06 2.17 41.92
N ILE A 88 -15.72 2.18 41.96
CA ILE A 88 -14.92 3.10 41.15
C ILE A 88 -14.53 2.52 39.78
N ARG A 89 -14.93 1.28 39.49
CA ARG A 89 -14.60 0.61 38.23
C ARG A 89 -15.51 1.12 37.13
N THR A 90 -14.93 1.55 36.02
CA THR A 90 -15.69 1.96 34.82
C THR A 90 -15.41 1.06 33.62
N VAL A 91 -14.41 0.19 33.72
CA VAL A 91 -14.12 -0.86 32.72
C VAL A 91 -14.96 -2.11 32.95
N GLU A 92 -15.33 -2.78 31.86
CA GLU A 92 -16.20 -3.97 31.86
C GLU A 92 -15.70 -5.04 30.88
N GLY A 93 -16.31 -6.23 30.93
CA GLY A 93 -16.11 -7.30 29.96
C GLY A 93 -14.65 -7.79 29.84
N GLU A 94 -14.16 -7.84 28.60
CA GLU A 94 -12.81 -8.31 28.26
C GLU A 94 -11.70 -7.55 29.02
N VAL A 95 -11.89 -6.26 29.31
CA VAL A 95 -10.88 -5.45 29.99
C VAL A 95 -10.71 -5.92 31.45
N LEU A 96 -11.79 -6.30 32.14
CA LEU A 96 -11.71 -6.86 33.49
C LEU A 96 -11.00 -8.22 33.49
N GLU A 97 -11.22 -9.03 32.46
CA GLU A 97 -10.53 -10.31 32.27
C GLU A 97 -9.02 -10.11 32.04
N GLN A 98 -8.63 -9.12 31.24
CA GLN A 98 -7.22 -8.75 31.06
C GLN A 98 -6.55 -8.30 32.37
N ILE A 99 -7.25 -7.54 33.22
CA ILE A 99 -6.74 -7.16 34.55
C ILE A 99 -6.54 -8.40 35.43
N LYS A 100 -7.54 -9.29 35.45
CA LYS A 100 -7.56 -10.47 36.31
C LYS A 100 -6.54 -11.54 35.91
N GLU A 101 -6.43 -11.82 34.62
CA GLU A 101 -5.70 -13.00 34.10
C GLU A 101 -4.35 -12.65 33.48
N HIS A 102 -4.18 -11.42 32.99
CA HIS A 102 -2.99 -11.01 32.25
C HIS A 102 -2.20 -9.87 32.94
N GLY A 103 -2.65 -9.43 34.12
CA GLY A 103 -1.94 -8.44 34.92
C GLY A 103 -1.97 -7.02 34.36
N LEU A 104 -2.98 -6.68 33.54
CA LEU A 104 -3.17 -5.31 33.07
C LEU A 104 -3.36 -4.36 34.27
N SER A 105 -2.63 -3.24 34.29
CA SER A 105 -2.80 -2.20 35.31
C SER A 105 -4.22 -1.60 35.25
N PRO A 106 -4.97 -1.61 36.37
CA PRO A 106 -6.27 -0.95 36.44
C PRO A 106 -6.21 0.54 36.08
N PHE A 107 -5.19 1.26 36.56
CA PHE A 107 -4.98 2.68 36.23
C PHE A 107 -4.87 2.91 34.72
N LYS A 108 -4.06 2.13 34.00
CA LYS A 108 -3.94 2.26 32.54
C LYS A 108 -5.23 1.89 31.82
N ALA A 109 -5.93 0.85 32.28
CA ALA A 109 -7.22 0.43 31.73
C ALA A 109 -8.28 1.54 31.87
N GLU A 110 -8.37 2.15 33.05
CA GLU A 110 -9.31 3.22 33.35
C GLU A 110 -8.95 4.52 32.61
N ILE A 111 -7.66 4.85 32.45
CA ILE A 111 -7.22 5.95 31.57
C ILE A 111 -7.72 5.73 30.13
N ALA A 112 -7.52 4.52 29.61
CA ALA A 112 -7.94 4.20 28.25
C ALA A 112 -9.47 4.32 28.09
N ASN A 113 -10.23 3.86 29.08
CA ASN A 113 -11.68 3.97 29.10
C ASN A 113 -12.15 5.42 29.21
N PHE A 114 -11.56 6.20 30.11
CA PHE A 114 -11.85 7.62 30.28
C PHE A 114 -11.66 8.39 28.97
N ILE A 115 -10.52 8.21 28.31
CA ILE A 115 -10.23 8.89 27.03
C ILE A 115 -11.22 8.46 25.95
N LYS A 116 -11.50 7.16 25.82
CA LYS A 116 -12.49 6.65 24.85
C LYS A 116 -13.88 7.27 25.06
N ASN A 117 -14.32 7.35 26.29
CA ASN A 117 -15.64 7.90 26.63
C ASN A 117 -15.74 9.42 26.44
N GLN A 118 -14.62 10.15 26.48
CA GLN A 118 -14.59 11.59 26.24
C GLN A 118 -14.29 11.97 24.78
N THR A 119 -13.99 11.01 23.91
CA THR A 119 -13.62 11.28 22.52
C THR A 119 -14.86 11.68 21.72
N THR A 120 -15.13 12.98 21.67
CA THR A 120 -16.17 13.58 20.81
C THR A 120 -15.58 14.77 20.08
N ILE A 121 -15.74 14.82 18.75
CA ILE A 121 -15.23 15.92 17.93
C ILE A 121 -15.91 17.23 18.37
N ASN A 122 -15.10 18.24 18.68
CA ASN A 122 -15.57 19.57 18.96
C ASN A 122 -16.13 20.21 17.68
N SER A 123 -17.42 20.56 17.71
CA SER A 123 -18.17 21.14 16.60
C SER A 123 -17.54 22.44 16.06
N ASP A 124 -16.86 23.21 16.92
CA ASP A 124 -16.22 24.47 16.54
C ASP A 124 -15.09 24.27 15.52
N TYR A 125 -14.55 23.04 15.42
CA TYR A 125 -13.40 22.72 14.57
C TYR A 125 -13.70 21.66 13.50
N GLU A 126 -14.97 21.31 13.25
CA GLU A 126 -15.35 20.33 12.22
C GLU A 126 -14.76 20.63 10.84
N GLY A 127 -14.66 21.91 10.47
CA GLY A 127 -14.04 22.34 9.22
C GLY A 127 -12.56 21.96 9.15
N GLU A 128 -11.80 22.21 10.22
CA GLU A 128 -10.38 21.85 10.28
C GLU A 128 -10.17 20.33 10.23
N VAL A 129 -10.97 19.57 10.98
CA VAL A 129 -10.92 18.09 11.01
C VAL A 129 -11.25 17.53 9.62
N SER A 130 -12.31 18.02 8.98
CA SER A 130 -12.70 17.62 7.63
C SER A 130 -11.59 17.93 6.62
N LYS A 131 -10.92 19.08 6.78
CA LYS A 131 -9.79 19.45 5.92
C LYS A 131 -8.59 18.54 6.13
N LEU A 132 -8.26 18.21 7.38
CA LEU A 132 -7.19 17.29 7.73
C LEU A 132 -7.43 15.91 7.08
N ALA A 133 -8.65 15.38 7.21
CA ALA A 133 -9.06 14.13 6.56
C ALA A 133 -8.94 14.20 5.02
N GLN A 134 -9.36 15.32 4.42
CA GLN A 134 -9.25 15.51 2.97
C GLN A 134 -7.79 15.51 2.48
N ILE A 135 -6.90 16.20 3.18
CA ILE A 135 -5.50 16.32 2.73
C ILE A 135 -4.68 15.06 3.05
N SER A 136 -5.10 14.23 4.02
CA SER A 136 -4.34 13.06 4.45
C SER A 136 -4.08 12.06 3.34
N GLU A 137 -5.01 11.94 2.38
CA GLU A 137 -4.91 11.00 1.27
C GLU A 137 -3.70 11.26 0.37
N LYS A 138 -3.28 12.52 0.20
CA LYS A 138 -2.28 12.91 -0.82
C LYS A 138 -1.22 13.89 -0.35
N SER A 139 -1.40 14.57 0.78
CA SER A 139 -0.51 15.62 1.26
C SER A 139 0.21 15.30 2.56
N ILE A 140 -0.17 14.23 3.26
CA ILE A 140 0.48 13.79 4.51
C ILE A 140 1.09 12.42 4.28
N ALA A 141 2.41 12.31 4.40
CA ALA A 141 3.11 11.05 4.22
C ALA A 141 2.91 10.09 5.39
N GLY A 142 2.77 10.59 6.62
CA GLY A 142 2.75 9.76 7.82
C GLY A 142 2.46 10.59 9.06
N ILE A 143 2.20 9.90 10.17
CA ILE A 143 1.98 10.52 11.48
C ILE A 143 2.87 9.83 12.52
N ILE A 144 3.50 10.62 13.38
CA ILE A 144 4.09 10.16 14.63
C ILE A 144 3.34 10.86 15.75
N THR A 145 2.91 10.14 16.78
CA THR A 145 2.16 10.75 17.88
C THR A 145 2.47 10.12 19.24
N THR A 146 2.44 10.96 20.27
CA THR A 146 2.48 10.56 21.68
C THR A 146 1.09 10.49 22.31
N ASN A 147 0.03 10.74 21.52
CA ASN A 147 -1.34 10.75 21.99
C ASN A 147 -1.90 9.33 22.09
N TYR A 148 -2.70 9.07 23.12
CA TYR A 148 -3.29 7.76 23.36
C TYR A 148 -4.62 7.55 22.59
N ASP A 149 -5.40 8.62 22.39
CA ASP A 149 -6.73 8.61 21.77
C ASP A 149 -6.73 8.16 20.30
N SER A 150 -7.90 7.82 19.75
CA SER A 150 -8.03 7.28 18.40
C SER A 150 -8.29 8.32 17.30
N PHE A 151 -8.21 9.62 17.61
CA PHE A 151 -8.61 10.69 16.68
C PHE A 151 -7.98 10.55 15.29
N LEU A 152 -6.68 10.28 15.24
CA LEU A 152 -5.91 10.26 14.00
C LEU A 152 -6.26 9.05 13.14
N GLU A 153 -6.35 7.86 13.72
CA GLU A 153 -6.73 6.65 12.98
C GLU A 153 -8.20 6.65 12.54
N ASP A 154 -9.09 7.31 13.29
CA ASP A 154 -10.50 7.43 12.95
C ASP A 154 -10.73 8.48 11.85
N THR A 155 -9.89 9.53 11.81
CA THR A 155 -10.02 10.64 10.86
C THR A 155 -9.29 10.37 9.53
N LEU A 156 -8.11 9.74 9.57
CA LEU A 156 -7.23 9.62 8.41
C LEU A 156 -7.46 8.30 7.66
N GLN A 157 -7.79 8.40 6.37
CA GLN A 157 -8.07 7.22 5.56
C GLN A 157 -6.80 6.59 4.97
N GLY A 158 -6.71 5.26 5.05
CA GLY A 158 -5.70 4.47 4.34
C GLY A 158 -4.34 4.40 5.04
N PHE A 159 -4.27 4.79 6.32
CA PHE A 159 -3.08 4.68 7.14
C PHE A 159 -3.04 3.36 7.90
N THR A 160 -1.83 2.82 8.10
CA THR A 160 -1.60 1.65 8.96
C THR A 160 -1.02 2.10 10.30
N LYS A 161 -1.67 1.70 11.39
CA LYS A 161 -1.28 2.08 12.74
C LYS A 161 -0.33 1.07 13.36
N TYR A 162 0.69 1.57 14.06
CA TYR A 162 1.58 0.80 14.93
C TYR A 162 1.56 1.37 16.34
N ILE A 163 1.37 0.51 17.33
CA ILE A 163 1.23 0.86 18.75
C ILE A 163 2.47 0.45 19.53
N GLY A 164 3.11 1.44 20.16
CA GLY A 164 4.26 1.27 21.02
C GLY A 164 5.55 0.88 20.29
N GLN A 165 6.65 0.87 21.04
CA GLN A 165 7.98 0.54 20.51
C GLN A 165 8.09 -0.89 19.96
N ASN A 166 7.43 -1.86 20.59
CA ASN A 166 7.55 -3.27 20.20
C ASN A 166 7.03 -3.53 18.78
N GLN A 167 5.84 -3.01 18.42
CA GLN A 167 5.33 -3.19 17.06
C GLN A 167 6.23 -2.50 16.03
N LEU A 168 6.78 -1.34 16.37
CA LEU A 168 7.75 -0.63 15.52
C LEU A 168 9.02 -1.42 15.32
N ILE A 169 9.50 -2.14 16.34
CA ILE A 169 10.72 -2.97 16.25
C ILE A 169 10.54 -4.10 15.25
N PHE A 170 9.44 -4.86 15.37
CA PHE A 170 9.22 -6.09 14.59
C PHE A 170 8.54 -5.87 13.23
N SER A 171 8.11 -4.64 12.92
CA SER A 171 7.46 -4.35 11.64
C SER A 171 8.45 -3.83 10.59
N ALA A 172 8.23 -4.25 9.34
CA ALA A 172 8.85 -3.66 8.16
C ALA A 172 8.16 -2.32 7.86
N ILE A 173 8.70 -1.27 8.46
CA ILE A 173 8.19 0.10 8.30
C ILE A 173 8.38 0.56 6.86
N GLN A 174 7.32 1.10 6.26
CA GLN A 174 7.34 1.60 4.89
C GLN A 174 7.65 3.10 4.81
N GLY A 175 7.43 3.83 5.91
CA GLY A 175 7.67 5.27 6.02
C GLY A 175 6.61 6.13 5.33
N ILE A 176 5.53 5.54 4.82
CA ILE A 176 4.43 6.24 4.15
C ILE A 176 3.07 5.58 4.44
N ALA A 177 2.03 6.40 4.62
CA ALA A 177 0.69 6.04 5.07
C ALA A 177 0.72 5.22 6.38
N GLU A 178 1.51 5.67 7.35
CA GLU A 178 1.66 4.99 8.65
C GLU A 178 1.43 5.96 9.81
N ILE A 179 0.82 5.47 10.90
CA ILE A 179 0.61 6.19 12.16
C ILE A 179 1.39 5.46 13.24
N TYR A 180 2.40 6.11 13.81
CA TYR A 180 3.21 5.55 14.87
C TYR A 180 2.82 6.16 16.22
N LYS A 181 2.11 5.38 17.05
CA LYS A 181 1.71 5.79 18.40
C LYS A 181 2.77 5.35 19.40
N ILE A 182 3.83 6.15 19.52
CA ILE A 182 5.06 5.75 20.21
C ILE A 182 4.87 5.62 21.74
N HIS A 183 3.88 6.30 22.32
CA HIS A 183 3.55 6.21 23.75
C HIS A 183 2.35 5.29 24.04
N GLY A 184 2.00 4.41 23.10
CA GLY A 184 0.88 3.47 23.26
C GLY A 184 -0.46 4.04 22.79
N SER A 185 -1.54 3.31 23.08
CA SER A 185 -2.88 3.61 22.59
C SER A 185 -3.96 3.11 23.54
N VAL A 186 -5.10 3.79 23.57
CA VAL A 186 -6.30 3.34 24.31
C VAL A 186 -6.83 1.98 23.85
N GLU A 187 -6.46 1.53 22.65
CA GLU A 187 -6.80 0.19 22.15
C GLU A 187 -6.00 -0.92 22.83
N LYS A 188 -4.79 -0.62 23.30
CA LYS A 188 -3.93 -1.56 24.03
C LYS A 188 -3.46 -0.88 25.31
N PRO A 189 -4.29 -0.84 26.37
CA PRO A 189 -4.03 -0.03 27.56
C PRO A 189 -2.67 -0.31 28.21
N ASP A 190 -2.21 -1.56 28.21
CA ASP A 190 -0.90 -1.95 28.75
C ASP A 190 0.29 -1.23 28.06
N SER A 191 0.12 -0.84 26.79
CA SER A 191 1.15 -0.12 26.02
C SER A 191 1.31 1.35 26.38
N ILE A 192 0.37 1.92 27.15
CA ILE A 192 0.37 3.33 27.52
C ILE A 192 1.60 3.64 28.37
N ILE A 193 2.37 4.65 27.95
CA ILE A 193 3.52 5.18 28.70
C ILE A 193 3.04 6.37 29.53
N ILE A 194 2.92 6.22 30.86
CA ILE A 194 2.33 7.24 31.73
C ILE A 194 3.10 7.49 33.02
N ASN A 195 3.55 6.43 33.71
CA ASN A 195 4.27 6.54 34.98
C ASN A 195 5.80 6.56 34.80
N GLU A 196 6.56 6.89 35.84
CA GLU A 196 8.04 6.97 35.73
C GLU A 196 8.67 5.65 35.28
N ASN A 197 8.24 4.51 35.81
CA ASN A 197 8.73 3.21 35.37
C ASN A 197 8.52 2.97 33.87
N ASP A 198 7.36 3.35 33.32
CA ASP A 198 7.09 3.25 31.88
C ASP A 198 8.08 4.07 31.06
N TYR A 199 8.36 5.31 31.48
CA TYR A 199 9.30 6.20 30.79
C TYR A 199 10.74 5.69 30.88
N VAL A 200 11.17 5.20 32.04
CA VAL A 200 12.51 4.59 32.22
C VAL A 200 12.67 3.37 31.31
N MET A 201 11.64 2.53 31.20
CA MET A 201 11.64 1.37 30.31
C MET A 201 11.57 1.76 28.82
N PHE A 202 10.82 2.80 28.48
CA PHE A 202 10.75 3.38 27.14
C PHE A 202 12.12 3.92 26.69
N GLU A 203 12.81 4.64 27.57
CA GLU A 203 14.14 5.20 27.29
C GLU A 203 15.19 4.10 27.11
N LYS A 204 15.14 3.04 27.93
CA LYS A 204 16.05 1.89 27.79
C LYS A 204 15.97 1.22 26.41
N ASN A 205 14.80 1.22 25.78
CA ASN A 205 14.56 0.62 24.46
C ASN A 205 14.55 1.65 23.31
N SER A 206 14.87 2.92 23.61
CA SER A 206 14.70 4.04 22.68
C SER A 206 15.69 4.06 21.52
N ALA A 207 16.87 3.46 21.66
CA ALA A 207 17.93 3.53 20.66
C ALA A 207 17.49 3.01 19.28
N TYR A 208 16.76 1.90 19.24
CA TYR A 208 16.27 1.33 17.98
C TYR A 208 15.14 2.17 17.38
N LEU A 209 14.24 2.69 18.23
CA LEU A 209 13.18 3.62 17.79
C LEU A 209 13.80 4.88 17.18
N ALA A 210 14.79 5.47 17.86
CA ALA A 210 15.50 6.65 17.40
C ALA A 210 16.15 6.42 16.03
N ALA A 211 16.81 5.27 15.82
CA ALA A 211 17.39 4.91 14.53
C ALA A 211 16.33 4.84 13.41
N LYS A 212 15.17 4.23 13.66
CA LYS A 212 14.06 4.20 12.67
C LYS A 212 13.48 5.59 12.41
N LEU A 213 13.22 6.38 13.45
CA LEU A 213 12.70 7.75 13.29
C LEU A 213 13.71 8.68 12.60
N MET A 214 15.01 8.48 12.82
CA MET A 214 16.07 9.22 12.13
C MET A 214 15.98 9.03 10.61
N THR A 215 15.76 7.81 10.11
CA THR A 215 15.59 7.58 8.66
C THR A 215 14.41 8.39 8.10
N ILE A 216 13.30 8.43 8.84
CA ILE A 216 12.12 9.21 8.48
C ILE A 216 12.44 10.71 8.46
N PHE A 217 13.15 11.21 9.46
CA PHE A 217 13.48 12.65 9.57
C PHE A 217 14.49 13.10 8.50
N MET A 218 15.37 12.19 8.06
CA MET A 218 16.29 12.42 6.95
C MET A 218 15.62 12.37 5.57
N GLU A 219 14.44 11.73 5.44
CA GLU A 219 13.72 11.58 4.18
C GLU A 219 12.60 12.61 4.00
N TYR A 220 11.87 12.95 5.07
CA TYR A 220 10.66 13.77 5.02
C TYR A 220 10.78 15.08 5.81
N PRO A 221 10.06 16.15 5.42
CA PRO A 221 9.81 17.28 6.31
C PRO A 221 8.92 16.84 7.48
N ILE A 222 9.22 17.32 8.69
CA ILE A 222 8.54 16.99 9.94
C ILE A 222 7.85 18.23 10.49
N ILE A 223 6.54 18.14 10.68
CA ILE A 223 5.72 19.22 11.23
C ILE A 223 5.26 18.84 12.64
N PHE A 224 5.84 19.49 13.64
CA PHE A 224 5.43 19.35 15.04
C PHE A 224 4.18 20.20 15.28
N ILE A 225 3.08 19.58 15.69
CA ILE A 225 1.79 20.24 15.93
C ILE A 225 1.17 19.73 17.23
N GLY A 226 0.58 20.62 18.02
CA GLY A 226 -0.02 20.25 19.30
C GLY A 226 1.00 19.95 20.41
N TYR A 227 2.25 20.42 20.27
CA TYR A 227 3.26 20.37 21.32
C TYR A 227 3.54 21.75 21.90
N SER A 228 3.91 21.76 23.17
CA SER A 228 4.66 22.88 23.76
C SER A 228 6.13 22.73 23.41
N ILE A 229 6.83 23.83 23.16
CA ILE A 229 8.27 23.76 22.88
C ILE A 229 9.09 23.30 24.09
N GLY A 230 8.54 23.45 25.29
CA GLY A 230 9.12 22.97 26.54
C GLY A 230 8.75 21.52 26.88
N ASP A 231 8.08 20.79 25.98
CA ASP A 231 7.74 19.39 26.23
C ASP A 231 9.01 18.53 26.29
N THR A 232 9.36 18.07 27.49
CA THR A 232 10.57 17.29 27.76
C THR A 232 10.60 15.98 26.96
N ASN A 233 9.45 15.36 26.69
CA ASN A 233 9.42 14.11 25.94
C ASN A 233 9.82 14.34 24.48
N ILE A 234 9.34 15.42 23.87
CA ILE A 234 9.72 15.79 22.51
C ILE A 234 11.16 16.23 22.44
N GLN A 235 11.63 17.03 23.41
CA GLN A 235 13.04 17.41 23.47
C GLN A 235 13.95 16.18 23.59
N ASN A 236 13.57 15.18 24.38
CA ASN A 236 14.32 13.92 24.50
C ASN A 236 14.33 13.13 23.19
N ILE A 237 13.19 13.03 22.49
CA ILE A 237 13.13 12.35 21.19
C ILE A 237 13.99 13.07 20.15
N ILE A 238 13.91 14.41 20.08
CA ILE A 238 14.74 15.21 19.18
C ILE A 238 16.22 15.04 19.54
N LYS A 239 16.54 15.05 20.85
CA LYS A 239 17.90 14.85 21.35
C LYS A 239 18.49 13.51 20.91
N SER A 240 17.78 12.41 21.12
CA SER A 240 18.25 11.08 20.69
C SER A 240 18.56 11.01 19.19
N ILE A 241 17.89 11.83 18.38
CA ILE A 241 18.13 11.90 16.93
C ILE A 241 19.31 12.83 16.61
N VAL A 242 19.39 14.00 17.23
CA VAL A 242 20.51 14.95 17.09
C VAL A 242 21.85 14.33 17.50
N ASP A 243 21.84 13.48 18.52
CA ASP A 243 23.05 12.79 18.99
C ASP A 243 23.63 11.81 17.96
N CYS A 244 22.82 11.37 16.99
CA CYS A 244 23.23 10.49 15.91
C CYS A 244 23.73 11.23 14.65
N LEU A 245 23.73 12.57 14.64
CA LEU A 245 24.00 13.38 13.46
C LEU A 245 25.28 14.22 13.61
N ASP A 246 25.96 14.45 12.49
CA ASP A 246 27.04 15.43 12.36
C ASP A 246 26.53 16.82 11.91
N GLU A 247 27.39 17.83 11.96
CA GLU A 247 27.03 19.23 11.63
C GLU A 247 26.40 19.40 10.22
N PRO A 248 26.94 18.79 9.14
CA PRO A 248 26.30 18.83 7.82
C PRO A 248 24.87 18.25 7.83
N GLN A 249 24.65 17.13 8.52
CA GLN A 249 23.35 16.50 8.60
C GLN A 249 22.36 17.30 9.46
N LEU A 250 22.82 17.95 10.52
CA LEU A 250 21.99 18.86 11.32
C LEU A 250 21.50 20.05 10.49
N THR A 251 22.34 20.56 9.58
CA THR A 251 21.95 21.64 8.67
C THR A 251 20.80 21.21 7.73
N LEU A 252 20.75 19.93 7.32
CA LEU A 252 19.64 19.39 6.52
C LEU A 252 18.32 19.34 7.29
N LEU A 253 18.36 19.20 8.62
CA LEU A 253 17.17 19.21 9.46
C LEU A 253 16.53 20.59 9.58
N GLU A 254 17.32 21.66 9.46
CA GLU A 254 16.81 23.03 9.65
C GLU A 254 15.69 23.38 8.69
N ASP A 255 15.81 22.93 7.44
CA ASP A 255 14.81 23.15 6.41
C ASP A 255 13.62 22.18 6.51
N ARG A 256 13.76 21.09 7.26
CA ARG A 256 12.80 20.00 7.39
C ARG A 256 11.99 20.06 8.66
N PHE A 257 12.46 20.69 9.73
CA PHE A 257 11.74 20.79 10.99
C PHE A 257 10.90 22.07 11.03
N ILE A 258 9.60 21.87 11.18
CA ILE A 258 8.62 22.94 11.28
C ILE A 258 7.89 22.77 12.60
N PHE A 259 8.01 23.75 13.49
CA PHE A 259 7.29 23.77 14.75
C PHE A 259 6.07 24.71 14.65
N VAL A 260 4.87 24.16 14.80
CA VAL A 260 3.63 24.93 14.77
C VAL A 260 3.28 25.39 16.18
N GLU A 261 3.35 26.70 16.39
CA GLU A 261 2.99 27.35 17.65
C GLU A 261 1.57 27.93 17.54
N TYR A 262 0.66 27.39 18.35
CA TYR A 262 -0.71 27.90 18.44
C TYR A 262 -0.77 29.17 19.31
N LYS A 263 -1.24 30.28 18.73
CA LYS A 263 -1.46 31.57 19.40
C LYS A 263 -2.91 32.03 19.19
N PRO A 264 -3.83 31.86 20.16
CA PRO A 264 -5.25 32.14 19.99
C PRO A 264 -5.56 33.54 19.44
N ASP A 265 -4.85 34.56 19.93
CA ASP A 265 -5.16 35.97 19.64
C ASP A 265 -4.41 36.53 18.43
N MET A 266 -3.70 35.67 17.68
CA MET A 266 -2.93 36.07 16.52
C MET A 266 -3.80 36.22 15.28
N VAL A 267 -3.52 37.24 14.46
CA VAL A 267 -4.11 37.37 13.11
C VAL A 267 -3.08 36.98 12.06
N GLY A 268 -3.48 36.07 11.17
CA GLY A 268 -2.63 35.59 10.08
C GLY A 268 -1.62 34.54 10.53
N VAL A 269 -0.52 34.45 9.79
CA VAL A 269 0.56 33.47 10.02
C VAL A 269 1.90 34.18 10.04
N GLU A 270 2.71 33.90 11.05
CA GLU A 270 4.10 34.33 11.13
C GLU A 270 5.02 33.14 10.97
N VAL A 271 6.04 33.29 10.13
CA VAL A 271 7.08 32.28 9.96
C VAL A 271 8.43 32.89 10.30
N SER A 272 9.08 32.33 11.32
CA SER A 272 10.39 32.78 11.79
C SER A 272 11.36 31.60 11.93
N PRO A 273 12.68 31.80 11.80
CA PRO A 273 13.62 30.84 12.34
C PRO A 273 13.44 30.73 13.85
N PHE A 274 13.78 29.56 14.39
CA PHE A 274 13.70 29.26 15.79
C PHE A 274 14.81 28.27 16.15
N THR A 275 15.50 28.51 17.27
CA THR A 275 16.65 27.70 17.67
C THR A 275 16.37 27.11 19.04
N ILE A 276 16.57 25.80 19.18
CA ILE A 276 16.61 25.14 20.48
C ILE A 276 18.02 24.66 20.77
N MET A 277 18.38 24.66 22.06
CA MET A 277 19.65 24.09 22.51
C MET A 277 19.40 22.65 22.94
N ILE A 278 20.04 21.71 22.26
CA ILE A 278 20.05 20.29 22.61
C ILE A 278 21.47 19.94 23.02
N ASP A 279 21.72 19.70 24.31
CA ASP A 279 23.06 19.39 24.85
C ASP A 279 24.17 20.33 24.34
N ASN A 280 23.89 21.64 24.37
CA ASN A 280 24.76 22.72 23.87
C ASN A 280 24.98 22.76 22.34
N LYS A 281 24.30 21.93 21.55
CA LYS A 281 24.22 22.06 20.09
C LYS A 281 22.98 22.88 19.70
N PRO A 282 23.14 23.96 18.91
CA PRO A 282 21.99 24.70 18.40
C PRO A 282 21.32 23.91 17.26
N LEU A 283 20.04 23.56 17.43
CA LEU A 283 19.21 23.04 16.34
C LEU A 283 18.31 24.17 15.84
N ILE A 284 18.55 24.63 14.62
CA ILE A 284 17.69 25.62 13.96
C ILE A 284 16.52 24.88 13.31
N MET A 285 15.34 25.49 13.34
CA MET A 285 14.13 25.02 12.70
C MET A 285 13.24 26.21 12.33
N LYS A 286 12.15 25.96 11.59
CA LYS A 286 11.17 26.99 11.27
C LYS A 286 10.03 26.93 12.28
N ARG A 287 9.72 28.06 12.91
CA ARG A 287 8.51 28.23 13.70
C ARG A 287 7.42 28.88 12.87
N VAL A 288 6.24 28.28 12.89
CA VAL A 288 5.01 28.79 12.26
C VAL A 288 4.03 29.12 13.37
N SER A 289 3.84 30.41 13.66
CA SER A 289 2.85 30.88 14.62
C SER A 289 1.52 31.18 13.92
N LEU A 290 0.41 30.65 14.44
CA LEU A 290 -0.93 30.85 13.89
C LEU A 290 -2.03 30.65 14.96
N SER A 291 -3.24 31.12 14.67
CA SER A 291 -4.47 30.89 15.48
C SER A 291 -5.48 29.92 14.83
N ASP A 292 -5.26 29.56 13.57
CA ASP A 292 -6.20 28.77 12.76
C ASP A 292 -5.44 27.69 11.96
N PHE A 293 -5.68 26.41 12.28
CA PHE A 293 -5.01 25.30 11.58
C PHE A 293 -5.56 25.08 10.17
N MET A 294 -6.73 25.65 9.82
CA MET A 294 -7.23 25.61 8.44
C MET A 294 -6.21 26.26 7.48
N THR A 295 -5.58 27.36 7.88
CA THR A 295 -4.55 28.02 7.07
C THR A 295 -3.35 27.10 6.82
N LEU A 296 -2.92 26.35 7.83
CA LEU A 296 -1.88 25.33 7.69
C LEU A 296 -2.30 24.21 6.73
N TYR A 297 -3.48 23.63 6.96
CA TYR A 297 -3.97 22.51 6.14
C TYR A 297 -4.21 22.91 4.69
N ASN A 298 -4.64 24.15 4.43
CA ASN A 298 -4.73 24.70 3.08
C ASN A 298 -3.37 24.82 2.40
N ALA A 299 -2.33 25.26 3.13
CA ALA A 299 -0.97 25.32 2.60
C ALA A 299 -0.42 23.92 2.30
N LEU A 300 -0.56 22.97 3.23
CA LEU A 300 -0.16 21.57 3.05
C LEU A 300 -0.86 20.91 1.87
N GLY A 301 -2.16 21.18 1.73
CA GLY A 301 -2.97 20.71 0.60
C GLY A 301 -2.49 21.18 -0.77
N LYS A 302 -1.59 22.15 -0.89
CA LYS A 302 -1.00 22.56 -2.19
C LYS A 302 0.10 21.60 -2.65
N LYS A 303 0.80 20.93 -1.72
CA LYS A 303 1.80 19.91 -2.04
C LYS A 303 1.15 18.54 -1.98
N LYS A 304 0.86 17.96 -3.15
CA LYS A 304 0.20 16.65 -3.27
C LYS A 304 1.08 15.67 -4.01
N THR A 305 1.06 14.43 -3.56
CA THR A 305 1.50 13.29 -4.36
C THR A 305 0.52 13.06 -5.52
N LYS A 306 1.02 12.48 -6.63
CA LYS A 306 0.18 12.13 -7.78
C LYS A 306 -0.77 10.97 -7.46
N LEU A 307 -0.32 10.03 -6.64
CA LEU A 307 -1.05 8.84 -6.21
C LEU A 307 -1.40 8.95 -4.73
N PRO A 308 -2.55 8.40 -4.29
CA PRO A 308 -2.87 8.29 -2.87
C PRO A 308 -1.76 7.60 -2.08
N VAL A 309 -1.46 8.08 -0.87
CA VAL A 309 -0.37 7.55 -0.04
C VAL A 309 -0.57 6.08 0.31
N LYS A 310 -1.82 5.62 0.45
CA LYS A 310 -2.17 4.20 0.62
C LYS A 310 -1.65 3.33 -0.53
N ILE A 311 -1.73 3.82 -1.77
CA ILE A 311 -1.26 3.11 -2.96
C ILE A 311 0.27 3.09 -2.98
N LEU A 312 0.92 4.21 -2.63
CA LEU A 312 2.38 4.27 -2.52
C LEU A 312 2.92 3.32 -1.44
N ARG A 313 2.24 3.22 -0.30
CA ARG A 313 2.56 2.23 0.74
C ARG A 313 2.47 0.82 0.20
N ARG A 314 1.36 0.48 -0.48
CA ARG A 314 1.19 -0.84 -1.11
C ARG A 314 2.32 -1.14 -2.10
N PHE A 315 2.75 -0.17 -2.92
CA PHE A 315 3.91 -0.37 -3.79
C PHE A 315 5.18 -0.72 -3.02
N LYS A 316 5.49 0.02 -1.95
CA LYS A 316 6.67 -0.27 -1.12
C LYS A 316 6.59 -1.64 -0.44
N GLU A 317 5.42 -2.01 0.09
CA GLU A 317 5.20 -3.32 0.71
C GLU A 317 5.37 -4.47 -0.28
N GLU A 318 4.77 -4.37 -1.46
CA GLU A 318 4.84 -5.42 -2.47
C GLU A 318 6.28 -5.60 -2.98
N LEU A 319 7.00 -4.49 -3.19
CA LEU A 319 8.43 -4.53 -3.53
C LEU A 319 9.27 -5.14 -2.41
N TYR A 320 9.04 -4.74 -1.15
CA TYR A 320 9.73 -5.31 0.01
C TYR A 320 9.48 -6.82 0.14
N ASN A 321 8.22 -7.25 0.03
CA ASN A 321 7.86 -8.65 0.12
C ASN A 321 8.51 -9.46 -1.01
N TYR A 322 8.57 -8.91 -2.22
CA TYR A 322 9.26 -9.53 -3.35
C TYR A 322 10.75 -9.68 -3.09
N THR A 323 11.45 -8.64 -2.63
CA THR A 323 12.90 -8.71 -2.37
C THR A 323 13.26 -9.67 -1.24
N VAL A 324 12.38 -9.84 -0.24
CA VAL A 324 12.60 -10.76 0.88
C VAL A 324 12.26 -12.20 0.50
N THR A 325 11.14 -12.42 -0.19
CA THR A 325 10.62 -13.77 -0.43
C THR A 325 10.98 -14.35 -1.79
N ASN A 326 11.44 -13.51 -2.73
CA ASN A 326 11.62 -13.80 -4.16
C ASN A 326 10.36 -14.41 -4.81
N LYS A 327 9.18 -14.18 -4.22
CA LYS A 327 7.90 -14.66 -4.74
C LYS A 327 7.05 -13.46 -5.13
N PRO A 328 6.56 -13.40 -6.38
CA PRO A 328 5.55 -12.42 -6.77
C PRO A 328 4.32 -12.56 -5.89
N THR A 329 3.75 -11.44 -5.46
CA THR A 329 2.47 -11.43 -4.76
C THR A 329 1.32 -11.37 -5.77
N ALA A 330 0.09 -11.65 -5.33
CA ALA A 330 -1.09 -11.69 -6.19
C ALA A 330 -1.35 -10.40 -7.00
N ASN A 331 -0.75 -9.27 -6.59
CA ASN A 331 -0.96 -7.97 -7.21
C ASN A 331 0.29 -7.41 -7.88
N LEU A 332 1.43 -8.09 -7.82
CA LEU A 332 2.69 -7.63 -8.40
C LEU A 332 3.05 -8.55 -9.57
N ARG A 333 2.88 -8.07 -10.81
CA ARG A 333 3.55 -8.67 -11.97
C ARG A 333 4.86 -7.93 -12.20
N VAL A 334 5.98 -8.60 -11.91
CA VAL A 334 7.28 -8.26 -12.49
C VAL A 334 7.32 -9.02 -13.81
N ALA A 335 7.22 -8.31 -14.94
CA ALA A 335 7.46 -8.96 -16.22
C ALA A 335 8.92 -9.43 -16.23
N ALA A 336 9.15 -10.71 -16.47
CA ALA A 336 10.49 -11.22 -16.72
C ALA A 336 10.96 -10.61 -18.05
N LEU A 337 11.87 -9.64 -17.95
CA LEU A 337 12.60 -9.10 -19.09
C LEU A 337 13.77 -10.04 -19.39
N ASP A 338 13.48 -11.29 -19.76
CA ASP A 338 14.45 -12.17 -20.43
C ASP A 338 14.50 -11.85 -21.95
N ASP A 339 14.25 -10.59 -22.31
CA ASP A 339 14.28 -10.12 -23.68
C ASP A 339 15.38 -9.05 -23.78
N ALA A 340 16.49 -9.39 -24.45
CA ALA A 340 17.67 -8.54 -24.67
C ALA A 340 17.41 -7.27 -25.52
N ARG A 341 16.14 -6.88 -25.66
CA ARG A 341 15.64 -5.73 -26.43
C ARG A 341 15.08 -4.61 -25.57
N VAL A 342 15.03 -4.80 -24.26
CA VAL A 342 14.47 -3.84 -23.31
C VAL A 342 15.61 -3.28 -22.48
N ASP A 343 15.80 -1.97 -22.55
CA ASP A 343 16.80 -1.23 -21.76
C ASP A 343 16.47 -1.36 -20.27
N ASP A 344 17.48 -1.37 -19.39
CA ASP A 344 17.32 -1.57 -17.93
C ASP A 344 16.35 -0.54 -17.28
N GLU A 345 16.06 0.55 -18.00
CA GLU A 345 15.17 1.64 -17.59
C GLU A 345 13.66 1.37 -17.82
N GLU A 346 13.26 0.29 -18.51
CA GLU A 346 11.85 -0.02 -18.83
C GLU A 346 11.20 -1.04 -17.86
N LEU A 347 11.49 -0.95 -16.57
CA LEU A 347 10.78 -1.73 -15.56
C LEU A 347 9.34 -1.21 -15.38
N VAL A 348 8.34 -1.97 -15.86
CA VAL A 348 6.92 -1.65 -15.65
C VAL A 348 6.37 -2.43 -14.46
N LEU A 349 6.22 -1.75 -13.32
CA LEU A 349 5.53 -2.30 -12.15
C LEU A 349 4.02 -2.06 -12.28
N ALA A 350 3.23 -3.13 -12.44
CA ALA A 350 1.78 -3.03 -12.53
C ALA A 350 1.10 -3.64 -11.29
N ILE A 351 0.31 -2.83 -10.57
CA ILE A 351 -0.53 -3.25 -9.44
C ILE A 351 -2.01 -3.04 -9.77
N GLY A 352 -2.80 -4.11 -9.77
CA GLY A 352 -4.24 -4.10 -10.07
C GLY A 352 -4.90 -5.45 -9.82
N LYS A 353 -6.25 -5.52 -9.81
CA LYS A 353 -6.96 -6.81 -9.84
C LYS A 353 -6.62 -7.53 -11.15
N VAL A 354 -6.47 -8.86 -11.09
CA VAL A 354 -6.13 -9.73 -12.24
C VAL A 354 -7.03 -9.44 -13.45
N SER A 355 -8.31 -9.15 -13.22
CA SER A 355 -9.29 -8.78 -14.25
C SER A 355 -9.02 -7.44 -14.94
N ASP A 356 -8.64 -6.40 -14.18
CA ASP A 356 -8.48 -5.04 -14.70
C ASP A 356 -7.15 -4.85 -15.43
N LEU A 357 -6.15 -5.68 -15.08
CA LEU A 357 -4.88 -5.79 -15.80
C LEU A 357 -4.97 -6.67 -17.05
N GLY A 358 -5.94 -7.58 -17.10
CA GLY A 358 -6.26 -8.40 -18.27
C GLY A 358 -6.38 -7.56 -19.54
N LEU A 359 -7.13 -6.46 -19.49
CA LEU A 359 -7.33 -5.54 -20.60
C LEU A 359 -6.03 -4.87 -21.12
N LYS A 360 -5.04 -4.64 -20.25
CA LYS A 360 -3.70 -4.17 -20.67
C LYS A 360 -2.78 -5.32 -21.10
N GLY A 361 -2.96 -6.53 -20.55
CA GLY A 361 -2.33 -7.77 -21.00
C GLY A 361 -2.79 -8.22 -22.39
N LEU A 362 -4.02 -7.88 -22.80
CA LEU A 362 -4.53 -8.12 -24.17
C LEU A 362 -3.71 -7.38 -25.23
N LYS A 363 -3.16 -6.20 -24.90
CA LYS A 363 -2.18 -5.52 -25.76
C LYS A 363 -0.83 -6.24 -25.80
N GLY A 364 -0.59 -7.21 -24.92
CA GLY A 364 0.62 -8.04 -24.83
C GLY A 364 0.53 -9.34 -25.63
N ILE A 365 -0.68 -9.91 -25.79
CA ILE A 365 -0.91 -11.18 -26.50
C ILE A 365 -0.18 -11.20 -27.85
N ASP A 366 0.60 -12.25 -28.07
CA ASP A 366 1.28 -12.49 -29.34
C ASP A 366 0.46 -13.40 -30.27
N GLY A 367 0.89 -13.51 -31.53
CA GLY A 367 0.22 -14.38 -32.49
C GLY A 367 0.18 -15.85 -32.06
N ASN A 368 1.25 -16.40 -31.47
CA ASN A 368 1.30 -17.81 -31.10
C ASN A 368 0.26 -18.14 -30.03
N GLU A 369 0.12 -17.29 -29.03
CA GLU A 369 -0.89 -17.42 -27.97
C GLU A 369 -2.31 -17.38 -28.56
N TRP A 370 -2.56 -16.46 -29.49
CA TRP A 370 -3.85 -16.40 -30.20
C TRP A 370 -4.15 -17.71 -30.94
N TYR A 371 -3.18 -18.23 -31.72
CA TYR A 371 -3.34 -19.49 -32.45
C TYR A 371 -3.54 -20.69 -31.53
N ARG A 372 -2.82 -20.75 -30.40
CA ARG A 372 -2.95 -21.81 -29.39
C ARG A 372 -4.35 -21.80 -28.77
N ASP A 373 -4.84 -20.62 -28.39
CA ASP A 373 -6.15 -20.51 -27.73
C ASP A 373 -7.30 -21.01 -28.61
N ILE A 374 -7.23 -20.82 -29.94
CA ILE A 374 -8.23 -21.38 -30.86
C ILE A 374 -8.39 -22.89 -30.66
N VAL A 375 -7.32 -23.60 -30.33
CA VAL A 375 -7.32 -25.07 -30.14
C VAL A 375 -7.60 -25.45 -28.69
N ILE A 376 -6.94 -24.80 -27.73
CA ILE A 376 -6.92 -25.22 -26.32
C ILE A 376 -7.93 -24.46 -25.46
N GLY A 377 -8.19 -23.19 -25.76
CA GLY A 377 -9.06 -22.33 -24.94
C GLY A 377 -8.47 -22.05 -23.55
N ASP A 378 -7.17 -21.79 -23.48
CA ASP A 378 -6.44 -21.57 -22.24
C ASP A 378 -6.31 -20.10 -21.83
N LEU A 379 -6.86 -19.17 -22.61
CA LEU A 379 -6.94 -17.76 -22.26
C LEU A 379 -8.24 -17.46 -21.50
N GLU A 380 -8.11 -16.82 -20.33
CA GLU A 380 -9.24 -16.46 -19.45
C GLU A 380 -9.98 -15.18 -19.89
N PHE A 381 -9.90 -14.81 -21.18
CA PHE A 381 -10.53 -13.59 -21.71
C PHE A 381 -11.80 -13.89 -22.50
N THR A 382 -12.76 -12.97 -22.46
CA THR A 382 -13.98 -13.11 -23.26
C THR A 382 -13.70 -12.87 -24.74
N ALA A 383 -14.52 -13.46 -25.62
CA ALA A 383 -14.41 -13.26 -27.07
C ALA A 383 -14.52 -11.77 -27.46
N ASP A 384 -15.39 -11.01 -26.80
CA ASP A 384 -15.52 -9.57 -27.03
C ASP A 384 -14.22 -8.82 -26.70
N GLU A 385 -13.57 -9.15 -25.58
CA GLU A 385 -12.30 -8.54 -25.18
C GLU A 385 -11.17 -8.88 -26.15
N MET A 386 -11.11 -10.14 -26.61
CA MET A 386 -10.11 -10.60 -27.59
C MET A 386 -10.24 -9.85 -28.92
N LEU A 387 -11.47 -9.72 -29.44
CA LEU A 387 -11.74 -9.03 -30.71
C LEU A 387 -11.62 -7.51 -30.61
N GLU A 388 -11.93 -6.90 -29.47
CA GLU A 388 -11.86 -5.45 -29.29
C GLU A 388 -10.42 -4.95 -29.07
N TYR A 389 -9.63 -5.65 -28.23
CA TYR A 389 -8.35 -5.12 -27.74
C TYR A 389 -7.11 -5.81 -28.28
N ALA A 390 -7.15 -7.12 -28.55
CA ALA A 390 -5.99 -7.88 -29.02
C ALA A 390 -5.92 -7.96 -30.55
N PHE A 391 -7.06 -8.13 -31.22
CA PHE A 391 -7.15 -8.30 -32.68
C PHE A 391 -6.35 -7.27 -33.51
N PRO A 392 -6.43 -5.94 -33.29
CA PRO A 392 -5.75 -4.97 -34.16
C PRO A 392 -4.22 -5.13 -34.18
N LYS A 393 -3.63 -5.49 -33.03
CA LYS A 393 -2.18 -5.69 -32.90
C LYS A 393 -1.78 -7.04 -33.51
N VAL A 394 -2.47 -8.10 -33.13
CA VAL A 394 -2.13 -9.47 -33.53
C VAL A 394 -2.30 -9.67 -35.04
N LEU A 395 -3.30 -9.02 -35.65
CA LEU A 395 -3.51 -9.06 -37.09
C LEU A 395 -2.29 -8.51 -37.87
N ASN A 396 -1.73 -7.39 -37.42
CA ASN A 396 -0.57 -6.76 -38.05
C ASN A 396 0.68 -7.63 -37.92
N GLN A 397 0.88 -8.32 -36.79
CA GLN A 397 1.99 -9.25 -36.58
C GLN A 397 1.94 -10.47 -37.50
N ASN A 398 0.76 -10.84 -37.99
CA ASN A 398 0.53 -12.03 -38.79
C ASN A 398 0.15 -11.70 -40.24
N SER A 399 0.57 -10.53 -40.73
CA SER A 399 0.39 -10.09 -42.13
C SER A 399 -1.05 -10.22 -42.64
N GLY A 400 -2.03 -9.90 -41.78
CA GLY A 400 -3.44 -9.96 -42.15
C GLY A 400 -4.03 -11.38 -42.23
N ARG A 401 -3.37 -12.40 -41.67
CA ARG A 401 -3.87 -13.78 -41.63
C ARG A 401 -4.01 -14.25 -40.17
N LEU A 402 -5.24 -14.29 -39.69
CA LEU A 402 -5.55 -14.66 -38.31
C LEU A 402 -6.88 -15.42 -38.23
N PRO A 403 -6.97 -16.56 -37.52
CA PRO A 403 -8.24 -17.23 -37.24
C PRO A 403 -9.08 -16.39 -36.28
N VAL A 404 -10.34 -16.15 -36.62
CA VAL A 404 -11.24 -15.28 -35.84
C VAL A 404 -12.64 -15.87 -35.66
N ASN A 405 -12.95 -17.00 -36.31
CA ASN A 405 -14.31 -17.53 -36.35
C ASN A 405 -14.76 -18.05 -34.98
N LYS A 406 -13.88 -18.71 -34.21
CA LYS A 406 -14.16 -19.11 -32.81
C LYS A 406 -14.68 -17.92 -32.00
N TYR A 407 -13.88 -16.85 -31.92
CA TYR A 407 -14.26 -15.68 -31.14
C TYR A 407 -15.49 -14.96 -31.71
N LEU A 408 -15.64 -14.88 -33.03
CA LEU A 408 -16.84 -14.29 -33.63
C LEU A 408 -18.12 -15.10 -33.31
N SER A 409 -18.02 -16.42 -33.12
CA SER A 409 -19.14 -17.27 -32.74
C SER A 409 -19.55 -17.12 -31.26
N GLU A 410 -18.61 -16.71 -30.41
CA GLU A 410 -18.79 -16.54 -28.96
C GLU A 410 -19.02 -15.06 -28.56
N ALA A 411 -18.80 -14.13 -29.49
CA ALA A 411 -18.93 -12.68 -29.26
C ALA A 411 -20.39 -12.26 -29.05
N THR A 412 -20.59 -11.34 -28.10
CA THR A 412 -21.91 -10.71 -27.85
C THR A 412 -22.04 -9.36 -28.55
N LYS A 413 -20.91 -8.72 -28.89
CA LYS A 413 -20.84 -7.46 -29.64
C LYS A 413 -20.64 -7.70 -31.15
N ASP A 414 -20.91 -6.67 -31.95
CA ASP A 414 -20.64 -6.73 -33.39
C ASP A 414 -19.23 -6.19 -33.73
N PHE A 415 -18.49 -6.96 -34.55
CA PHE A 415 -17.12 -6.64 -34.97
C PHE A 415 -16.98 -6.69 -36.50
N PRO A 416 -17.35 -5.62 -37.23
CA PRO A 416 -17.42 -5.61 -38.70
C PRO A 416 -16.09 -5.94 -39.40
N GLU A 417 -14.96 -5.40 -38.92
CA GLU A 417 -13.63 -5.67 -39.51
C GLU A 417 -13.22 -7.14 -39.34
N CYS A 418 -13.54 -7.75 -38.20
CA CYS A 418 -13.29 -9.17 -37.95
C CYS A 418 -14.13 -10.06 -38.87
N ARG A 419 -15.43 -9.73 -39.06
CA ARG A 419 -16.31 -10.45 -40.01
C ARG A 419 -15.82 -10.32 -41.45
N LYS A 420 -15.33 -9.14 -41.83
CA LYS A 420 -14.75 -8.91 -43.15
C LYS A 420 -13.50 -9.76 -43.37
N LEU A 421 -12.64 -9.89 -42.37
CA LEU A 421 -11.48 -10.78 -42.42
C LEU A 421 -11.91 -12.27 -42.51
N ALA A 422 -12.86 -12.69 -41.69
CA ALA A 422 -13.40 -14.05 -41.71
C ALA A 422 -13.93 -14.43 -43.10
N GLY A 423 -14.72 -13.55 -43.73
CA GLY A 423 -15.22 -13.75 -45.10
C GLY A 423 -14.12 -13.78 -46.18
N GLN A 424 -12.92 -13.31 -45.87
CA GLN A 424 -11.76 -13.41 -46.75
C GLN A 424 -10.94 -14.69 -46.54
N LEU A 425 -11.17 -15.46 -45.48
CA LEU A 425 -10.38 -16.65 -45.12
C LEU A 425 -11.21 -17.94 -45.27
N ASN A 426 -11.65 -18.24 -46.50
CA ASN A 426 -12.24 -19.54 -46.82
C ASN A 426 -11.16 -20.61 -47.08
N PHE A 427 -11.56 -21.88 -47.17
CA PHE A 427 -10.66 -23.02 -47.34
C PHE A 427 -9.62 -22.81 -48.47
N ASP A 428 -10.08 -22.41 -49.66
CA ASP A 428 -9.23 -22.20 -50.82
C ASP A 428 -8.27 -21.01 -50.71
N LYS A 429 -8.57 -20.02 -49.87
CA LYS A 429 -7.65 -18.90 -49.59
C LYS A 429 -6.68 -19.21 -48.45
N ILE A 430 -7.06 -20.12 -47.55
CA ILE A 430 -6.18 -20.62 -46.50
C ILE A 430 -5.08 -21.50 -47.12
N ILE A 431 -5.45 -22.41 -48.03
CA ILE A 431 -4.51 -23.26 -48.78
C ILE A 431 -3.97 -22.50 -50.00
N SER A 432 -2.66 -22.29 -50.07
CA SER A 432 -2.08 -21.55 -51.21
C SER A 432 -2.29 -22.30 -52.55
N PRO A 433 -2.40 -21.58 -53.69
CA PRO A 433 -2.55 -22.20 -55.01
C PRO A 433 -1.42 -23.19 -55.36
N SER A 434 -0.22 -22.99 -54.79
CA SER A 434 0.91 -23.91 -54.95
C SER A 434 0.65 -25.25 -54.27
N ILE A 435 0.06 -25.27 -53.08
CA ILE A 435 -0.29 -26.50 -52.35
C ILE A 435 -1.40 -27.24 -53.11
N GLN A 436 -2.42 -26.50 -53.59
CA GLN A 436 -3.51 -27.08 -54.39
C GLN A 436 -2.99 -27.77 -55.67
N LYS A 437 -2.06 -27.12 -56.41
CA LYS A 437 -1.45 -27.73 -57.60
C LYS A 437 -0.58 -28.96 -57.31
N ASN A 438 -0.11 -29.09 -56.07
CA ASN A 438 0.76 -30.18 -55.64
C ASN A 438 0.02 -31.28 -54.86
N ARG A 439 -1.33 -31.35 -54.92
CA ARG A 439 -2.13 -32.40 -54.26
C ARG A 439 -1.69 -33.82 -54.58
N LYS A 440 -1.11 -34.07 -55.77
CA LYS A 440 -0.47 -35.35 -56.12
C LYS A 440 0.57 -35.86 -55.11
N ARG A 441 1.14 -34.98 -54.27
CA ARG A 441 2.08 -35.35 -53.19
C ARG A 441 1.42 -36.12 -52.03
N LEU A 442 0.09 -36.16 -51.95
CA LEU A 442 -0.65 -37.00 -50.99
C LEU A 442 -0.42 -38.50 -51.20
N GLY A 443 -0.14 -38.95 -52.43
CA GLY A 443 -0.12 -40.39 -52.72
C GLY A 443 -1.45 -41.05 -52.34
N ASP A 444 -1.38 -42.09 -51.50
CA ASP A 444 -2.54 -42.90 -51.07
C ASP A 444 -3.19 -42.42 -49.76
N TYR A 445 -2.77 -41.27 -49.22
CA TYR A 445 -3.36 -40.70 -48.01
C TYR A 445 -4.74 -40.10 -48.30
N LYS A 446 -5.74 -40.42 -47.46
CA LYS A 446 -7.14 -40.00 -47.65
C LYS A 446 -7.74 -39.21 -46.49
N SER A 447 -7.14 -39.21 -45.31
CA SER A 447 -7.64 -38.49 -44.14
C SER A 447 -6.53 -37.94 -43.24
N VAL A 448 -6.90 -37.02 -42.35
CA VAL A 448 -6.00 -36.41 -41.36
C VAL A 448 -5.41 -37.50 -40.45
N LYS A 449 -6.25 -38.37 -39.90
CA LYS A 449 -5.84 -39.46 -39.00
C LYS A 449 -4.89 -40.44 -39.67
N GLN A 450 -5.10 -40.77 -40.94
CA GLN A 450 -4.21 -41.66 -41.68
C GLN A 450 -2.81 -41.07 -41.84
N ILE A 451 -2.72 -39.77 -42.15
CA ILE A 451 -1.44 -39.07 -42.29
C ILE A 451 -0.77 -38.97 -40.91
N TRP A 452 -1.50 -38.52 -39.89
CA TRP A 452 -0.96 -38.32 -38.55
C TRP A 452 -0.38 -39.61 -37.98
N ASN A 453 -1.12 -40.73 -38.03
CA ASN A 453 -0.65 -42.01 -37.50
C ASN A 453 0.61 -42.56 -38.18
N ARG A 454 0.85 -42.22 -39.45
CA ARG A 454 2.00 -42.74 -40.22
C ARG A 454 3.19 -41.80 -40.26
N GLU A 455 2.96 -40.49 -40.16
CA GLU A 455 3.97 -39.47 -40.46
C GLU A 455 4.25 -38.56 -39.26
N LYS A 456 3.59 -38.71 -38.10
CA LYS A 456 3.75 -37.81 -36.93
C LYS A 456 5.16 -37.74 -36.36
N THR A 457 6.02 -38.72 -36.65
CA THR A 457 7.45 -38.67 -36.30
C THR A 457 8.18 -37.50 -36.95
N SER A 458 7.64 -36.94 -38.04
CA SER A 458 8.09 -35.70 -38.66
C SER A 458 6.94 -34.70 -38.72
N LEU A 459 6.92 -33.77 -37.77
CA LEU A 459 5.90 -32.74 -37.65
C LEU A 459 5.78 -31.91 -38.93
N GLU A 460 6.91 -31.51 -39.54
CA GLU A 460 6.93 -30.83 -40.83
C GLU A 460 6.22 -31.63 -41.93
N ARG A 461 6.55 -32.92 -42.09
CA ARG A 461 6.01 -33.76 -43.15
C ARG A 461 4.52 -34.01 -42.96
N ALA A 462 4.11 -34.37 -41.74
CA ALA A 462 2.70 -34.64 -41.42
C ALA A 462 1.83 -33.40 -41.67
N THR A 463 2.19 -32.26 -41.09
CA THR A 463 1.42 -31.01 -41.22
C THR A 463 1.39 -30.49 -42.66
N ARG A 464 2.47 -30.69 -43.42
CA ARG A 464 2.53 -30.37 -44.85
C ARG A 464 1.61 -31.27 -45.67
N LEU A 465 1.61 -32.58 -45.44
CA LEU A 465 0.76 -33.52 -46.18
C LEU A 465 -0.72 -33.27 -45.89
N ILE A 466 -1.09 -32.98 -44.64
CA ILE A 466 -2.47 -32.65 -44.25
C ILE A 466 -2.94 -31.40 -44.98
N SER A 467 -2.07 -30.40 -45.17
CA SER A 467 -2.40 -29.19 -45.95
C SER A 467 -2.77 -29.46 -47.43
N HIS A 468 -2.46 -30.65 -47.97
CA HIS A 468 -2.82 -31.01 -49.34
C HIS A 468 -4.21 -31.66 -49.45
N LEU A 469 -4.83 -32.10 -48.34
CA LEU A 469 -6.16 -32.71 -48.38
C LEU A 469 -7.20 -31.73 -48.96
N GLU A 470 -8.21 -32.28 -49.62
CA GLU A 470 -9.40 -31.51 -50.00
C GLU A 470 -10.30 -31.29 -48.79
N GLU A 471 -11.15 -30.25 -48.83
CA GLU A 471 -12.03 -29.91 -47.70
C GLU A 471 -12.88 -31.13 -47.25
N VAL A 472 -13.40 -31.89 -48.21
CA VAL A 472 -14.21 -33.09 -47.98
C VAL A 472 -13.46 -34.25 -47.32
N GLN A 473 -12.12 -34.18 -47.29
CA GLN A 473 -11.26 -35.21 -46.70
C GLN A 473 -10.80 -34.85 -45.27
N ILE A 474 -11.13 -33.65 -44.79
CA ILE A 474 -10.74 -33.15 -43.48
C ILE A 474 -11.94 -33.27 -42.54
N GLU A 475 -11.97 -34.37 -41.79
CA GLU A 475 -12.88 -34.56 -40.67
C GLU A 475 -12.45 -33.64 -39.50
N ILE A 476 -13.39 -32.83 -39.00
CA ILE A 476 -13.10 -31.80 -37.97
C ILE A 476 -12.57 -32.43 -36.69
N SER A 477 -13.16 -33.55 -36.25
CA SER A 477 -12.72 -34.25 -35.05
C SER A 477 -11.30 -34.80 -35.18
N GLU A 478 -10.92 -35.33 -36.35
CA GLU A 478 -9.55 -35.83 -36.59
C GLU A 478 -8.52 -34.70 -36.56
N LEU A 479 -8.89 -33.52 -37.10
CA LEU A 479 -8.04 -32.33 -37.10
C LEU A 479 -7.90 -31.75 -35.68
N GLU A 480 -8.99 -31.71 -34.92
CA GLU A 480 -8.99 -31.26 -33.53
C GLU A 480 -8.12 -32.13 -32.64
N ASP A 481 -8.29 -33.46 -32.70
CA ASP A 481 -7.52 -34.42 -31.89
C ASP A 481 -6.02 -34.29 -32.18
N MET A 482 -5.64 -34.17 -33.45
CA MET A 482 -4.25 -33.97 -33.86
C MET A 482 -3.67 -32.66 -33.34
N LEU A 483 -4.39 -31.54 -33.49
CA LEU A 483 -3.91 -30.24 -33.01
C LEU A 483 -3.78 -30.23 -31.48
N LYS A 484 -4.70 -30.85 -30.76
CA LYS A 484 -4.62 -31.01 -29.30
C LYS A 484 -3.44 -31.89 -28.89
N GLU A 485 -3.16 -32.99 -29.59
CA GLU A 485 -1.98 -33.84 -29.34
C GLU A 485 -0.69 -33.00 -29.45
N ILE A 486 -0.54 -32.21 -30.52
CA ILE A 486 0.63 -31.33 -30.73
C ILE A 486 0.86 -30.39 -29.53
N PHE A 487 -0.19 -29.67 -29.10
CA PHE A 487 -0.07 -28.71 -27.99
C PHE A 487 0.03 -29.38 -26.61
N SER A 488 -0.41 -30.63 -26.48
CA SER A 488 -0.23 -31.40 -25.25
C SER A 488 1.21 -31.89 -25.07
N GLU A 489 1.92 -32.17 -26.17
CA GLU A 489 3.35 -32.54 -26.15
C GLU A 489 4.23 -31.30 -25.92
N ASP A 490 3.91 -30.17 -26.55
CA ASP A 490 4.59 -28.89 -26.34
C ASP A 490 3.60 -27.71 -26.45
N ILE A 491 3.27 -27.11 -25.30
CA ILE A 491 2.35 -25.97 -25.23
C ILE A 491 2.88 -24.74 -25.98
N ASN A 492 4.20 -24.63 -26.16
CA ASN A 492 4.88 -23.54 -26.85
C ASN A 492 5.42 -23.98 -28.23
N VAL A 493 4.85 -25.04 -28.83
CA VAL A 493 5.26 -25.58 -30.13
C VAL A 493 5.43 -24.51 -31.20
N LEU A 494 4.54 -23.51 -31.26
CA LEU A 494 4.58 -22.44 -32.25
C LEU A 494 5.77 -21.49 -32.07
N GLN A 495 6.41 -21.45 -30.90
CA GLN A 495 7.65 -20.72 -30.65
C GLN A 495 8.87 -21.60 -30.92
N ASN A 496 8.82 -22.86 -30.49
CA ASN A 496 9.96 -23.79 -30.46
C ASN A 496 10.29 -24.42 -31.82
N VAL A 497 9.30 -24.59 -32.70
CA VAL A 497 9.51 -25.19 -34.03
C VAL A 497 10.07 -24.20 -35.03
N ASN A 498 10.67 -24.73 -36.11
CA ASN A 498 11.20 -23.90 -37.19
C ASN A 498 10.09 -23.13 -37.94
N SER A 499 10.49 -22.14 -38.74
CA SER A 499 9.53 -21.26 -39.44
C SER A 499 8.59 -22.00 -40.40
N GLN A 500 9.06 -23.07 -41.03
CA GLN A 500 8.28 -23.87 -41.98
C GLN A 500 7.21 -24.70 -41.27
N GLU A 501 7.58 -25.37 -40.17
CA GLU A 501 6.67 -26.14 -39.32
C GLU A 501 5.59 -25.23 -38.72
N ARG A 502 6.01 -24.10 -38.14
CA ARG A 502 5.10 -23.09 -37.57
C ARG A 502 4.08 -22.60 -38.57
N THR A 503 4.51 -22.36 -39.81
CA THR A 503 3.64 -21.92 -40.90
C THR A 503 2.62 -23.00 -41.27
N ASN A 504 3.03 -24.27 -41.28
CA ASN A 504 2.12 -25.38 -41.58
C ASN A 504 1.09 -25.57 -40.45
N ILE A 505 1.52 -25.56 -39.19
CA ILE A 505 0.62 -25.70 -38.02
C ILE A 505 -0.39 -24.56 -38.00
N ARG A 506 0.05 -23.29 -38.10
CA ARG A 506 -0.86 -22.14 -38.15
C ARG A 506 -1.87 -22.22 -39.30
N ARG A 507 -1.47 -22.78 -40.45
CA ARG A 507 -2.40 -23.05 -41.56
C ARG A 507 -3.47 -24.05 -41.17
N LEU A 508 -3.10 -25.15 -40.54
CA LEU A 508 -4.05 -26.16 -40.07
C LEU A 508 -5.00 -25.61 -39.00
N ILE A 509 -4.51 -24.76 -38.10
CA ILE A 509 -5.36 -24.06 -37.11
C ILE A 509 -6.37 -23.13 -37.81
N MET A 510 -5.98 -22.40 -38.87
CA MET A 510 -6.93 -21.59 -39.64
C MET A 510 -8.00 -22.45 -40.34
N ILE A 511 -7.61 -23.62 -40.88
CA ILE A 511 -8.58 -24.56 -41.47
C ILE A 511 -9.55 -25.05 -40.41
N TYR A 512 -9.03 -25.44 -39.25
CA TYR A 512 -9.84 -25.90 -38.12
C TYR A 512 -10.82 -24.83 -37.66
N ASP A 513 -10.35 -23.58 -37.48
CA ASP A 513 -11.19 -22.43 -37.12
C ASP A 513 -12.32 -22.20 -38.13
N TYR A 514 -11.98 -22.23 -39.42
CA TYR A 514 -12.95 -22.08 -40.51
C TYR A 514 -13.98 -23.22 -40.53
N LEU A 515 -13.55 -24.49 -40.47
CA LEU A 515 -14.45 -25.63 -40.58
C LEU A 515 -15.39 -25.76 -39.37
N LYS A 516 -14.92 -25.39 -38.17
CA LYS A 516 -15.68 -25.57 -36.94
C LYS A 516 -16.65 -24.42 -36.65
N TRP A 517 -16.28 -23.18 -36.99
CA TRP A 517 -17.08 -21.99 -36.64
C TRP A 517 -17.39 -21.05 -37.82
N GLY A 518 -16.67 -21.16 -38.94
CA GLY A 518 -16.77 -20.23 -40.07
C GLY A 518 -17.59 -20.72 -41.27
N LYS A 519 -18.08 -21.96 -41.20
CA LYS A 519 -18.93 -22.59 -42.23
C LYS A 519 -20.40 -22.48 -41.82
#